data_AF-A0A528TYZ1-F1
#
_entry.id   AF-A0A528TYZ1-F1
#
_cell.length_a   1.000
_cell.length_b   1.000
_cell.length_c   1.000
_cell.angle_alpha   90.00
_cell.angle_beta   90.00
_cell.angle_gamma   90.00
#
_symmetry.space_group_name_H-M   'P 1'
#
loop_
_entity.id
_entity.type
_entity.pdbx_description
1 polymer ?
#
loop_
_entity_poly.entity_id
_entity_poly.type
_entity_poly.pdbx_seq_one_letter_code
_entity_poly.pdbx_strand_id
1 'polypeptide(L)' 'VENASLANRRRFHGTLADLPSLEVRADLVGPVMTIIGDAVAGANFERSEPLAAHRHEGAAQTAAEGAER' A
#
# COMPACT_ATOMS: atom_id res chain seq x y z
N VAL A 1 5.99 2.16 6.12
CA VAL A 1 5.74 1.49 7.41
C VAL A 1 4.88 2.40 8.26
N GLU A 2 3.66 2.00 8.60
CA GLU A 2 2.77 2.75 9.48
C GLU A 2 3.02 2.35 10.94
N ASN A 3 2.97 3.32 11.86
CA ASN A 3 3.13 3.11 13.30
C ASN A 3 4.44 2.38 13.65
N ALA A 4 5.56 2.82 13.06
CA ALA A 4 6.86 2.20 13.27
C ALA A 4 7.20 2.10 14.77
N SER A 5 7.70 0.93 15.20
CA SER A 5 8.01 0.58 16.60
C SER A 5 6.83 0.48 17.57
N LEU A 6 5.59 0.70 17.12
CA LEU A 6 4.39 0.53 17.94
C LEU A 6 3.80 -0.89 17.79
N ALA A 7 2.92 -1.26 18.71
CA ALA A 7 2.26 -2.57 18.72
C ALA A 7 1.38 -2.80 17.48
N ASN A 8 0.74 -1.74 16.97
CA ASN A 8 -0.12 -1.74 15.79
C ASN A 8 0.62 -1.40 14.49
N ARG A 9 1.92 -1.73 14.38
CA ARG A 9 2.68 -1.46 13.15
C ARG A 9 2.14 -2.24 11.96
N ARG A 10 2.09 -1.58 10.81
CA ARG A 10 1.77 -2.21 9.52
C ARG A 10 2.88 -1.94 8.53
N ARG A 11 3.27 -2.99 7.80
CA ARG A 11 4.32 -2.90 6.78
C ARG A 11 3.68 -3.02 5.42
N PHE A 12 4.12 -2.14 4.53
CA PHE A 12 3.73 -2.14 3.14
C PHE A 12 4.98 -2.19 2.28
N HIS A 13 4.92 -2.88 1.16
CA HIS A 13 6.00 -2.97 0.20
C HIS A 13 5.49 -2.80 -1.23
N GLY A 14 6.34 -2.31 -2.10
CA GLY A 14 6.02 -2.08 -3.49
C GLY A 14 7.13 -1.30 -4.17
N THR A 15 6.89 -0.98 -5.43
CA THR A 15 7.77 -0.16 -6.26
C THR A 15 7.35 1.30 -6.23
N LEU A 16 8.17 2.20 -6.77
CA LEU A 16 7.78 3.60 -6.94
C LEU A 16 6.52 3.76 -7.82
N ALA A 17 6.30 2.85 -8.77
CA ALA A 17 5.11 2.84 -9.61
C ALA A 17 3.82 2.55 -8.83
N ASP A 18 3.92 2.00 -7.62
CA ASP A 18 2.78 1.68 -6.76
C ASP A 18 2.41 2.83 -5.81
N LEU A 19 3.27 3.85 -5.68
CA LEU A 19 3.02 4.98 -4.77
C LEU A 19 1.71 5.74 -5.04
N PRO A 20 1.26 5.96 -6.30
CA PRO A 20 -0.01 6.62 -6.54
C PRO A 20 -1.21 5.92 -5.89
N SER A 21 -1.15 4.61 -5.62
CA SER A 21 -2.22 3.88 -4.92
C SER A 21 -2.43 4.33 -3.48
N LEU A 22 -1.45 5.03 -2.88
CA LEU A 22 -1.55 5.57 -1.53
C LEU A 22 -2.49 6.78 -1.45
N GLU A 23 -2.70 7.51 -2.55
CA GLU A 23 -3.56 8.69 -2.56
C GLU A 23 -5.02 8.35 -2.21
N VAL A 24 -5.50 7.20 -2.70
CA VAL A 24 -6.86 6.71 -2.48
C VAL A 24 -6.99 5.81 -1.25
N ARG A 25 -5.88 5.57 -0.55
CA ARG A 25 -5.82 4.60 0.54
C ARG A 25 -6.23 5.24 1.86
N ALA A 26 -7.51 5.11 2.20
CA ALA A 26 -8.12 5.74 3.38
C ALA A 26 -7.82 5.03 4.72
N ASP A 27 -7.25 3.82 4.70
CA ASP A 27 -6.96 3.01 5.90
C ASP A 27 -5.56 3.27 6.51
N LEU A 28 -4.81 4.23 5.98
CA LEU A 28 -3.53 4.71 6.52
C LEU A 28 -3.76 5.94 7.38
N VAL A 29 -4.12 5.71 8.65
CA VAL A 29 -4.56 6.76 9.57
C VAL A 29 -3.47 7.20 10.55
N GLY A 30 -2.41 6.39 10.72
CA GLY A 30 -1.31 6.66 11.64
C GLY A 30 -0.06 7.27 10.98
N PRO A 31 0.96 7.66 11.76
CA PRO A 31 2.23 8.14 11.23
C PRO A 31 2.94 7.12 10.35
N VAL A 32 3.47 7.57 9.21
CA VAL A 32 4.13 6.70 8.22
C VAL A 32 5.60 7.09 8.04
N MET A 33 6.47 6.08 8.09
CA MET A 33 7.87 6.17 7.64
C MET A 33 8.00 5.55 6.25
N THR A 34 8.55 6.31 5.30
CA THR A 34 8.81 5.87 3.92
C THR A 34 10.31 5.63 3.72
N ILE A 35 10.67 4.47 3.17
CA ILE A 35 12.06 4.09 2.85
C ILE A 35 12.10 3.70 1.37
N ILE A 36 13.04 4.26 0.62
CA ILE A 36 13.23 4.01 -0.82
C ILE A 36 14.70 3.65 -1.05
N GLY A 37 14.94 2.60 -1.82
CA GLY A 37 16.29 2.18 -2.24
C GLY A 37 16.44 0.66 -2.34
N ASP A 38 17.57 0.21 -2.86
CA ASP A 38 17.83 -1.21 -3.18
C ASP A 38 17.82 -2.12 -1.96
N ALA A 39 18.24 -1.59 -0.80
CA ALA A 39 18.17 -2.31 0.48
C ALA A 39 16.73 -2.72 0.85
N VAL A 40 15.73 -1.96 0.38
CA VAL A 40 14.31 -2.31 0.57
C VAL A 40 13.90 -3.40 -0.40
N ALA A 41 14.39 -3.39 -1.64
CA ALA A 41 14.07 -4.41 -2.64
C ALA A 41 14.52 -5.83 -2.21
N GLY A 42 15.61 -5.92 -1.44
CA GLY A 42 16.10 -7.17 -0.85
C GLY A 42 15.52 -7.50 0.54
N ALA A 43 14.53 -6.77 1.05
CA ALA A 43 14.00 -7.00 2.38
C ALA A 43 13.09 -8.24 2.46
N ASN A 44 12.90 -8.77 3.68
CA ASN A 44 11.90 -9.83 3.92
C ASN A 44 10.49 -9.22 3.97
N PHE A 45 9.62 -9.64 3.03
CA PHE A 45 8.24 -9.18 2.90
C PHE A 45 7.17 -10.14 3.44
N GLU A 46 7.54 -11.26 4.08
CA GLU A 46 6.59 -12.28 4.61
C GLU A 46 5.48 -11.70 5.51
N ARG A 47 5.77 -10.57 6.17
CA ARG A 47 4.84 -9.87 7.07
C ARG A 47 4.57 -8.43 6.60
N SER A 48 4.56 -8.23 5.29
CA SER A 48 4.34 -6.95 4.62
C SER A 48 3.24 -7.11 3.58
N GLU A 49 2.31 -6.17 3.55
CA GLU A 49 1.23 -6.13 2.56
C GLU A 49 1.72 -5.43 1.27
N PRO A 50 1.36 -5.91 0.07
CA PRO A 50 1.65 -5.18 -1.16
C PRO A 50 0.90 -3.84 -1.19
N LEU A 51 1.59 -2.74 -1.53
CA LEU A 51 0.97 -1.43 -1.79
C LEU A 51 -0.09 -1.56 -2.90
N ALA A 52 0.21 -2.40 -3.90
CA ALA A 52 -0.67 -2.69 -5.01
C ALA A 52 -1.95 -3.47 -4.66
N ALA A 53 -2.07 -4.08 -3.47
CA ALA A 53 -3.23 -4.89 -3.12
C ALA A 53 -4.55 -4.07 -3.18
N HIS A 54 -4.50 -2.78 -2.86
CA HIS A 54 -5.64 -1.87 -2.97
C HIS A 54 -5.93 -1.37 -4.41
N ARG A 55 -5.03 -1.58 -5.40
CA ARG A 55 -5.40 -1.35 -6.81
C ARG A 55 -6.52 -2.27 -7.25
N HIS A 56 -6.60 -3.49 -6.73
CA HIS A 56 -7.66 -4.43 -7.08
C HIS A 56 -9.02 -4.02 -6.52
N GLU A 57 -9.08 -3.34 -5.38
CA GLU A 57 -10.35 -2.86 -4.81
C GLU A 57 -10.89 -1.65 -5.58
N GLY A 58 -10.04 -0.67 -5.93
CA GLY A 58 -10.44 0.47 -6.76
C GLY A 58 -10.73 0.12 -8.23
N ALA A 59 -10.00 -0.86 -8.80
CA ALA A 59 -10.26 -1.36 -10.15
C ALA A 59 -11.56 -2.18 -10.24
N ALA A 60 -11.90 -2.95 -9.19
CA ALA A 60 -13.19 -3.64 -9.11
C ALA A 60 -14.36 -2.65 -8.97
N GLN A 61 -14.17 -1.55 -8.22
CA GLN A 61 -15.18 -0.49 -8.07
C GLN A 61 -15.42 0.29 -9.37
N THR A 62 -14.35 0.67 -10.09
CA THR A 62 -14.46 1.35 -11.39
C THR A 62 -15.01 0.45 -12.50
N ALA A 63 -14.74 -0.87 -12.47
CA ALA A 63 -15.36 -1.82 -13.39
C ALA A 63 -16.86 -2.00 -13.14
N ALA A 64 -17.30 -1.94 -11.88
CA ALA A 64 -18.73 -2.00 -11.53
C ALA A 64 -19.48 -0.73 -11.98
N GLU A 65 -18.89 0.45 -11.80
CA GLU A 65 -19.49 1.75 -12.17
C GLU A 65 -19.61 1.94 -13.70
N GLY A 66 -18.73 1.29 -14.47
CA GLY A 66 -18.79 1.28 -15.94
C GLY A 66 -19.81 0.29 -16.53
N ALA A 67 -20.32 -0.66 -15.75
CA ALA A 67 -21.33 -1.63 -16.18
C ALA A 67 -22.77 -1.12 -15.98
N GLU A 68 -22.95 -0.05 -15.21
CA GLU A 68 -24.26 0.59 -14.93
C GLU A 68 -24.56 1.81 -15.82
N ARG A 69 -23.73 2.09 -16.84
CA ARG A 69 -23.97 3.18 -17.82
C ARG A 69 -24.24 2.68 -19.23
#